data_AF-A0A0J7YN99-F1
#
_entry.id   AF-A0A0J7YN99-F1
#
_cell.length_a   1.000
_cell.length_b   1.000
_cell.length_c   1.000
_cell.angle_alpha   90.00
_cell.angle_beta   90.00
_cell.angle_gamma   90.00
#
_symmetry.space_group_name_H-M   'P 1'
#
loop_
_entity.id
_entity.type
_entity.pdbx_description
1 polymer ?
#
loop_
_entity_poly.entity_id
_entity_poly.type
_entity_poly.pdbx_seq_one_letter_code
_entity_poly.pdbx_strand_id
1 'polypeptide(L)'
;LVETQTGFPEQHAFDGLVGMGPNSSFVQSTLDKAIASGQGERRMFSMYLSDSADGGSMSFETKNAWALPYWMLPSLTVAFNGVTVSSNTAVVIDSGTSFILGPQSVVAEIYRLAGNVDSSGAIECWRVLSLPVLSVTIGSKRFDLKPEQYAYRGDDKWTCHIGITPFMDNSMWILGDVFMLNFLSVFSLEDPTTPADAVRPAVLPRDNGPSQVRHCKLSLQL
;
A
#
# COMPACT_ATOMS: atom_id res chain seq x y z
N LEU A 1 -3.27 8.17 -17.15
CA LEU A 1 -4.50 8.90 -16.81
C LEU A 1 -4.60 8.82 -15.30
N VAL A 2 -4.21 9.89 -14.61
CA VAL A 2 -4.48 10.03 -13.17
C VAL A 2 -5.93 10.47 -13.12
N GLU A 3 -6.82 9.62 -12.62
CA GLU A 3 -8.18 10.02 -12.33
C GLU A 3 -8.10 10.90 -11.07
N THR A 4 -7.90 12.20 -11.29
CA THR A 4 -8.16 13.19 -10.26
C THR A 4 -9.65 13.13 -9.97
N GLN A 5 -10.06 12.53 -8.85
CA GLN A 5 -11.38 12.81 -8.31
C GLN A 5 -11.43 14.30 -7.99
N THR A 6 -11.96 15.10 -8.90
CA THR A 6 -12.18 16.52 -8.66
C THR A 6 -13.34 16.66 -7.69
N GLY A 7 -13.04 16.99 -6.44
CA GLY A 7 -14.03 17.24 -5.40
C GLY A 7 -13.49 17.22 -3.98
N PHE A 8 -12.28 17.75 -3.73
CA PHE A 8 -11.68 17.73 -2.38
C PHE A 8 -11.87 19.07 -1.65
N PRO A 9 -12.84 19.20 -0.72
CA PRO A 9 -12.84 20.28 0.25
C PRO A 9 -12.18 19.82 1.56
N GLU A 10 -10.84 19.75 1.58
CA GLU A 10 -10.07 19.75 2.84
C GLU A 10 -8.60 20.09 2.54
N GLN A 11 -7.98 20.92 3.38
CA GLN A 11 -6.60 21.38 3.20
C GLN A 11 -5.62 20.20 3.24
N HIS A 12 -5.03 19.84 2.10
CA HIS A 12 -3.92 18.90 2.09
C HIS A 12 -2.70 19.55 2.77
N ALA A 13 -1.96 18.78 3.56
CA ALA A 13 -0.73 19.23 4.24
C ALA A 13 0.53 18.80 3.46
N PHE A 14 0.40 18.77 2.14
CA PHE A 14 1.48 18.61 1.18
C PHE A 14 1.21 19.55 -0.01
N ASP A 15 2.27 20.11 -0.58
CA ASP A 15 2.15 21.13 -1.64
C ASP A 15 1.93 20.55 -3.04
N GLY A 16 2.25 19.27 -3.24
CA GLY A 16 2.10 18.61 -4.53
C GLY A 16 2.42 17.12 -4.51
N LEU A 17 2.35 16.50 -5.70
CA LEU A 17 2.58 15.08 -5.92
C LEU A 17 3.75 14.86 -6.89
N VAL A 18 4.59 13.87 -6.60
CA VAL A 18 5.67 13.42 -7.49
C VAL A 18 5.37 12.00 -7.93
N GLY A 19 5.06 11.82 -9.22
CA GLY A 19 4.76 10.51 -9.80
C GLY A 19 6.01 9.65 -9.95
N MET A 20 5.97 8.45 -9.35
CA MET A 20 7.06 7.46 -9.37
C MET A 20 6.70 6.20 -10.18
N GLY A 21 5.65 6.28 -11.00
CA GLY A 21 5.30 5.22 -11.96
C GLY A 21 6.31 5.14 -13.11
N PRO A 22 6.40 4.00 -13.82
CA PRO A 22 7.29 3.87 -14.97
C PRO A 22 6.83 4.74 -16.16
N ASN A 23 7.67 4.86 -17.18
CA ASN A 23 7.34 5.68 -18.36
C ASN A 23 6.02 5.26 -19.00
N SER A 24 5.34 6.25 -19.57
CA SER A 24 4.18 6.05 -20.44
C SER A 24 4.34 6.85 -21.73
N SER A 25 3.46 6.64 -22.70
CA SER A 25 3.43 7.43 -23.94
C SER A 25 3.15 8.92 -23.73
N PHE A 26 2.72 9.33 -22.53
CA PHE A 26 2.31 10.71 -22.23
C PHE A 26 3.25 11.43 -21.26
N VAL A 27 3.97 10.69 -20.42
CA VAL A 27 4.78 11.25 -19.34
C VAL A 27 6.09 10.47 -19.22
N GLN A 28 7.21 11.19 -19.29
CA GLN A 28 8.50 10.70 -18.87
C GLN A 28 8.56 10.68 -17.33
N SER A 29 8.81 9.50 -16.77
CA SER A 29 8.84 9.26 -15.33
C SER A 29 9.93 10.07 -14.64
N THR A 30 9.70 10.38 -13.36
CA THR A 30 10.68 11.06 -12.50
C THR A 30 11.98 10.26 -12.39
N LEU A 31 11.87 8.94 -12.28
CA LEU A 31 13.03 8.05 -12.25
C LEU A 31 13.88 8.15 -13.53
N ASP A 32 13.24 8.23 -14.69
CA ASP A 32 13.95 8.39 -15.97
C ASP A 32 14.58 9.77 -16.14
N LYS A 33 13.97 10.82 -15.56
CA LYS A 33 14.58 12.14 -15.54
C LYS A 33 15.82 12.18 -14.64
N ALA A 34 15.79 11.52 -13.49
CA ALA A 34 16.94 11.41 -12.58
C ALA A 34 18.12 10.63 -13.22
N ILE A 35 17.81 9.62 -14.03
CA ILE A 35 18.81 8.92 -14.86
C ILE A 35 19.47 9.87 -15.84
N ALA A 36 18.65 10.61 -16.59
CA ALA A 36 19.14 11.52 -17.61
C ALA A 36 20.05 12.61 -17.03
N SER A 37 19.93 12.94 -15.73
CA SER A 37 20.77 13.88 -15.02
C SER A 37 21.97 13.26 -14.28
N GLY A 38 22.20 11.94 -14.41
CA GLY A 38 23.37 11.25 -13.86
C GLY A 38 23.28 10.83 -12.39
N GLN A 39 22.07 10.73 -11.82
CA GLN A 39 21.85 10.35 -10.42
C GLN A 39 21.48 8.85 -10.29
N GLY A 40 22.46 7.95 -10.09
CA GLY A 40 22.25 6.54 -9.66
C GLY A 40 22.82 5.39 -10.55
N GLU A 41 22.72 4.12 -10.06
CA GLU A 41 23.27 2.89 -10.71
C GLU A 41 22.32 1.71 -11.15
N ARG A 42 21.07 1.52 -10.67
CA ARG A 42 20.04 0.53 -11.14
C ARG A 42 18.58 1.01 -11.11
N ARG A 43 17.68 0.91 -12.11
CA ARG A 43 16.30 1.52 -12.05
C ARG A 43 15.38 0.92 -10.99
N MET A 44 15.56 1.37 -9.77
CA MET A 44 14.80 0.88 -8.65
C MET A 44 14.72 1.91 -7.54
N PHE A 45 13.64 1.78 -6.78
CA PHE A 45 13.51 2.46 -5.52
C PHE A 45 12.84 1.56 -4.51
N SER A 46 13.16 1.76 -3.24
CA SER A 46 12.45 1.13 -2.15
C SER A 46 11.71 2.18 -1.35
N MET A 47 10.50 1.86 -0.93
CA MET A 47 9.74 2.64 0.03
C MET A 47 9.57 1.84 1.32
N TYR A 48 9.88 2.52 2.41
CA TYR A 48 9.52 2.10 3.75
C TYR A 48 8.57 3.14 4.31
N LEU A 49 7.37 2.74 4.70
CA LEU A 49 6.43 3.61 5.39
C LEU A 49 6.45 3.27 6.88
N SER A 50 6.31 4.29 7.72
CA SER A 50 6.24 4.14 9.18
C SER A 50 5.05 4.89 9.73
N ASP A 51 4.45 4.34 10.77
CA ASP A 51 3.44 5.00 11.60
C ASP A 51 4.07 5.89 12.70
N SER A 52 5.40 5.90 12.81
CA SER A 52 6.15 6.81 13.69
C SER A 52 6.06 8.26 13.24
N ALA A 53 6.20 9.19 14.19
CA ALA A 53 6.27 10.63 13.89
C ALA A 53 7.38 10.99 12.91
N ASP A 54 8.45 10.19 12.84
CA ASP A 54 9.58 10.36 11.94
C ASP A 54 9.28 10.00 10.47
N GLY A 55 8.11 9.41 10.20
CA GLY A 55 7.66 9.08 8.84
C GLY A 55 8.42 7.92 8.18
N GLY A 56 8.22 7.78 6.87
CA GLY A 56 8.86 6.76 6.03
C GLY A 56 10.15 7.23 5.36
N SER A 57 10.86 6.33 4.69
CA SER A 57 12.05 6.61 3.90
C SER A 57 11.94 6.04 2.49
N MET A 58 12.60 6.70 1.53
CA MET A 58 12.72 6.23 0.15
C MET A 58 14.19 6.23 -0.28
N SER A 59 14.61 5.20 -1.00
CA SER A 59 16.00 5.05 -1.47
C SER A 59 16.02 4.71 -2.95
N PHE A 60 17.03 5.19 -3.70
CA PHE A 60 17.11 5.11 -5.16
C PHE A 60 18.46 4.59 -5.65
N GLU A 61 18.42 3.80 -6.72
CA GLU A 61 19.54 3.51 -7.60
C GLU A 61 19.02 3.76 -9.06
N THR A 62 19.83 3.92 -10.14
CA THR A 62 19.33 4.01 -11.55
C THR A 62 20.18 3.40 -12.73
N LYS A 63 19.58 2.66 -13.72
CA LYS A 63 20.10 1.60 -14.68
C LYS A 63 18.95 0.86 -15.46
N ASN A 64 18.79 1.05 -16.80
CA ASN A 64 17.99 0.33 -17.87
C ASN A 64 16.44 0.21 -17.80
N ALA A 65 15.75 0.22 -18.97
CA ALA A 65 14.30 0.49 -19.13
C ALA A 65 13.40 -0.66 -19.63
N TRP A 66 12.25 -0.88 -18.97
CA TRP A 66 11.00 -1.41 -19.57
C TRP A 66 9.79 -0.67 -18.98
N ALA A 67 8.74 -0.43 -19.77
CA ALA A 67 7.66 0.51 -19.47
C ALA A 67 6.29 -0.18 -19.32
N LEU A 68 5.72 -0.10 -18.12
CA LEU A 68 4.28 -0.25 -17.85
C LEU A 68 3.83 0.99 -17.09
N PRO A 69 2.61 1.52 -17.27
CA PRO A 69 2.24 2.79 -16.64
C PRO A 69 2.07 2.69 -15.12
N TYR A 70 2.01 1.46 -14.56
CA TYR A 70 1.85 1.19 -13.14
C TYR A 70 2.77 0.07 -12.67
N TRP A 71 3.06 0.05 -11.38
CA TRP A 71 3.74 -1.06 -10.69
C TRP A 71 2.78 -2.23 -10.49
N MET A 72 2.46 -2.89 -11.61
CA MET A 72 1.45 -3.94 -11.68
C MET A 72 2.08 -5.33 -11.69
N LEU A 73 1.50 -6.25 -10.92
CA LEU A 73 1.82 -7.67 -10.95
C LEU A 73 0.61 -8.45 -11.49
N PRO A 74 0.84 -9.51 -12.30
CA PRO A 74 -0.22 -10.14 -13.06
C PRO A 74 -1.14 -11.05 -12.22
N SER A 75 -0.68 -11.51 -11.05
CA SER A 75 -1.42 -12.48 -10.25
C SER A 75 -1.22 -12.28 -8.76
N LEU A 76 -2.33 -12.00 -8.10
CA LEU A 76 -2.51 -12.00 -6.66
C LEU A 76 -3.69 -12.92 -6.28
N THR A 77 -3.53 -13.58 -5.14
CA THR A 77 -4.57 -14.37 -4.48
C THR A 77 -4.81 -13.81 -3.08
N VAL A 78 -6.06 -13.53 -2.74
CA VAL A 78 -6.46 -13.05 -1.41
C VAL A 78 -7.28 -14.14 -0.72
N ALA A 79 -6.92 -14.42 0.53
CA ALA A 79 -7.70 -15.24 1.42
C ALA A 79 -8.01 -14.48 2.71
N PHE A 80 -9.22 -14.70 3.23
CA PHE A 80 -9.69 -14.12 4.47
C PHE A 80 -10.45 -15.19 5.25
N ASN A 81 -10.16 -15.33 6.55
CA ASN A 81 -10.74 -16.40 7.38
C ASN A 81 -10.53 -17.82 6.81
N GLY A 82 -9.38 -18.07 6.17
CA GLY A 82 -9.07 -19.34 5.51
C GLY A 82 -9.82 -19.59 4.19
N VAL A 83 -10.70 -18.68 3.77
CA VAL A 83 -11.43 -18.76 2.50
C VAL A 83 -10.70 -17.92 1.45
N THR A 84 -10.37 -18.51 0.31
CA THR A 84 -9.88 -17.75 -0.85
C THR A 84 -11.03 -16.94 -1.44
N VAL A 85 -10.93 -15.60 -1.36
CA VAL A 85 -11.97 -14.66 -1.82
C VAL A 85 -11.65 -14.04 -3.17
N SER A 86 -10.38 -14.08 -3.61
CA SER A 86 -9.94 -13.66 -4.94
C SER A 86 -8.70 -14.46 -5.34
N SER A 87 -8.59 -14.83 -6.61
CA SER A 87 -7.47 -15.61 -7.14
C SER A 87 -7.11 -15.16 -8.55
N ASN A 88 -5.81 -15.19 -8.89
CA ASN A 88 -5.30 -14.84 -10.23
C ASN A 88 -5.83 -13.48 -10.72
N THR A 89 -5.85 -12.50 -9.83
CA THR A 89 -6.32 -11.14 -10.12
C THR A 89 -5.13 -10.20 -10.22
N ALA A 90 -5.16 -9.24 -11.14
CA ALA A 90 -4.11 -8.24 -11.27
C ALA A 90 -4.03 -7.38 -10.00
N VAL A 91 -2.83 -6.88 -9.68
CA VAL A 91 -2.62 -6.01 -8.52
C VAL A 91 -1.66 -4.88 -8.86
N VAL A 92 -1.92 -3.67 -8.36
CA VAL A 92 -0.98 -2.56 -8.34
C VAL A 92 -0.53 -2.29 -6.91
N ILE A 93 0.77 -2.06 -6.71
CA ILE A 93 1.31 -1.54 -5.45
C ILE A 93 1.41 -0.01 -5.59
N ASP A 94 0.71 0.74 -4.75
CA ASP A 94 0.50 2.17 -4.97
C ASP A 94 0.60 3.00 -3.68
N SER A 95 1.72 3.72 -3.52
CA SER A 95 1.92 4.68 -2.42
C SER A 95 1.02 5.92 -2.52
N GLY A 96 0.30 6.11 -3.62
CA GLY A 96 -0.71 7.17 -3.76
C GLY A 96 -2.07 6.78 -3.18
N THR A 97 -2.22 5.56 -2.69
CA THR A 97 -3.48 5.02 -2.17
C THR A 97 -3.33 4.67 -0.70
N SER A 98 -4.24 5.14 0.16
CA SER A 98 -4.14 4.88 1.62
C SER A 98 -4.59 3.48 2.03
N PHE A 99 -5.60 2.92 1.39
CA PHE A 99 -6.21 1.64 1.78
C PHE A 99 -5.84 0.48 0.86
N ILE A 100 -6.20 -0.75 1.24
CA ILE A 100 -6.28 -1.86 0.30
C ILE A 100 -7.59 -1.71 -0.47
N LEU A 101 -7.51 -1.51 -1.78
CA LEU A 101 -8.69 -1.43 -2.64
C LEU A 101 -8.87 -2.74 -3.39
N GLY A 102 -10.10 -3.26 -3.43
CA GLY A 102 -10.40 -4.52 -4.13
C GLY A 102 -11.79 -4.54 -4.76
N PRO A 103 -12.11 -5.56 -5.57
CA PRO A 103 -13.39 -5.67 -6.25
C PRO A 103 -14.57 -5.62 -5.25
N GLN A 104 -15.62 -4.88 -5.59
CA GLN A 104 -16.72 -4.59 -4.67
C GLN A 104 -17.39 -5.84 -4.11
N SER A 105 -17.65 -6.84 -4.95
CA SER A 105 -18.24 -8.12 -4.53
C SER A 105 -17.35 -8.91 -3.58
N VAL A 106 -16.03 -8.82 -3.78
CA VAL A 106 -15.03 -9.51 -2.95
C VAL A 106 -14.90 -8.82 -1.59
N VAL A 107 -14.86 -7.48 -1.57
CA VAL A 107 -14.81 -6.73 -0.31
C VAL A 107 -16.08 -6.92 0.52
N ALA A 108 -17.26 -6.95 -0.12
CA ALA A 108 -18.51 -7.30 0.56
C ALA A 108 -18.46 -8.71 1.18
N GLU A 109 -17.85 -9.68 0.50
CA GLU A 109 -17.64 -11.02 1.05
C GLU A 109 -16.65 -11.02 2.22
N ILE A 110 -15.59 -10.22 2.18
CA ILE A 110 -14.68 -10.02 3.33
C ILE A 110 -15.45 -9.48 4.53
N TYR A 111 -16.31 -8.48 4.33
CA TYR A 111 -17.10 -7.89 5.42
C TYR A 111 -18.07 -8.93 6.00
N ARG A 112 -18.70 -9.75 5.15
CA ARG A 112 -19.55 -10.87 5.56
C ARG A 112 -18.78 -11.91 6.37
N LEU A 113 -17.57 -12.28 5.94
CA LEU A 113 -16.71 -13.23 6.64
C LEU A 113 -16.16 -12.68 7.97
N ALA A 114 -16.05 -11.36 8.09
CA ALA A 114 -15.69 -10.69 9.34
C ALA A 114 -16.84 -10.67 10.37
N GLY A 115 -18.10 -10.72 9.91
CA GLY A 115 -19.31 -10.96 10.72
C GLY A 115 -19.81 -9.79 11.57
N ASN A 116 -18.95 -8.90 12.05
CA ASN A 116 -19.29 -7.70 12.84
C ASN A 116 -18.81 -6.41 12.17
N VAL A 117 -18.75 -6.42 10.85
CA VAL A 117 -18.35 -5.26 10.05
C VAL A 117 -19.56 -4.83 9.24
N ASP A 118 -19.92 -3.55 9.31
CA ASP A 118 -21.02 -3.01 8.52
C ASP A 118 -20.62 -2.75 7.06
N SER A 119 -21.55 -2.29 6.24
CA SER A 119 -21.29 -2.01 4.82
C SER A 119 -20.30 -0.88 4.56
N SER A 120 -20.01 -0.05 5.57
CA SER A 120 -19.00 1.01 5.50
C SER A 120 -17.61 0.54 5.95
N GLY A 121 -17.49 -0.71 6.40
CA GLY A 121 -16.26 -1.24 6.97
C GLY A 121 -16.09 -0.90 8.45
N ALA A 122 -17.11 -0.36 9.12
CA ALA A 122 -17.05 0.00 10.53
C ALA A 122 -17.28 -1.23 11.44
N ILE A 123 -16.59 -1.24 12.57
CA ILE A 123 -16.64 -2.30 13.60
C ILE A 123 -16.36 -1.67 14.97
N GLU A 124 -16.90 -2.24 16.05
CA GLU A 124 -16.54 -1.79 17.38
C GLU A 124 -15.08 -2.12 17.71
N CYS A 125 -14.32 -1.16 18.21
CA CYS A 125 -12.88 -1.30 18.40
C CYS A 125 -12.47 -2.49 19.28
N TRP A 126 -13.29 -2.86 20.27
CA TRP A 126 -13.00 -4.02 21.13
C TRP A 126 -13.14 -5.38 20.41
N ARG A 127 -13.69 -5.39 19.19
CA ARG A 127 -13.79 -6.59 18.34
C ARG A 127 -12.67 -6.72 17.33
N VAL A 128 -11.82 -5.70 17.15
CA VAL A 128 -10.75 -5.71 16.14
C VAL A 128 -9.86 -6.95 16.26
N LEU A 129 -9.38 -7.26 17.46
CA LEU A 129 -8.51 -8.42 17.68
C LEU A 129 -9.17 -9.79 17.38
N SER A 130 -10.49 -9.82 17.22
CA SER A 130 -11.24 -11.04 16.85
C SER A 130 -11.43 -11.20 15.34
N LEU A 131 -11.02 -10.21 14.54
CA LEU A 131 -11.10 -10.31 13.10
C LEU A 131 -10.14 -11.39 12.57
N PRO A 132 -10.44 -12.01 11.42
CA PRO A 132 -9.54 -12.96 10.78
C PRO A 132 -8.23 -12.34 10.26
N VAL A 133 -7.21 -13.17 10.01
CA VAL A 133 -6.03 -12.75 9.25
C VAL A 133 -6.40 -12.54 7.78
N LEU A 134 -5.91 -11.44 7.19
CA LEU A 134 -5.91 -11.22 5.75
C LEU A 134 -4.62 -11.78 5.16
N SER A 135 -4.74 -12.68 4.20
CA SER A 135 -3.60 -13.31 3.54
C SER A 135 -3.56 -12.93 2.07
N VAL A 136 -2.47 -12.30 1.66
CA VAL A 136 -2.19 -11.91 0.29
C VAL A 136 -1.04 -12.75 -0.24
N THR A 137 -1.24 -13.43 -1.36
CA THR A 137 -0.21 -14.25 -2.01
C THR A 137 0.12 -13.65 -3.37
N ILE A 138 1.40 -13.38 -3.60
CA ILE A 138 1.94 -12.83 -4.85
C ILE A 138 3.07 -13.76 -5.31
N GLY A 139 2.88 -14.38 -6.47
CA GLY A 139 3.76 -15.47 -6.91
C GLY A 139 3.77 -16.62 -5.89
N SER A 140 4.95 -16.98 -5.38
CA SER A 140 5.13 -18.02 -4.36
C SER A 140 5.18 -17.49 -2.92
N LYS A 141 5.11 -16.17 -2.72
CA LYS A 141 5.23 -15.54 -1.40
C LYS A 141 3.87 -15.18 -0.82
N ARG A 142 3.68 -15.53 0.45
CA ARG A 142 2.49 -15.20 1.25
C ARG A 142 2.81 -14.10 2.26
N PHE A 143 1.93 -13.12 2.33
CA PHE A 143 1.97 -11.96 3.22
C PHE A 143 0.71 -11.96 4.08
N ASP A 144 0.87 -12.10 5.39
CA ASP A 144 -0.25 -12.16 6.33
C ASP A 144 -0.33 -10.86 7.13
N LEU A 145 -1.49 -10.20 7.11
CA LEU A 145 -1.82 -9.05 7.95
C LEU A 145 -2.75 -9.49 9.08
N LYS A 146 -2.31 -9.26 10.31
CA LYS A 146 -3.13 -9.37 11.52
C LYS A 146 -4.18 -8.26 11.56
N PRO A 147 -5.27 -8.42 12.32
CA PRO A 147 -6.32 -7.41 12.42
C PRO A 147 -5.83 -5.99 12.71
N GLU A 148 -4.92 -5.85 13.66
CA GLU A 148 -4.34 -4.55 14.03
C GLU A 148 -3.55 -3.87 12.90
N GLN A 149 -3.13 -4.63 11.89
CA GLN A 149 -2.33 -4.14 10.77
C GLN A 149 -3.19 -3.65 9.60
N TYR A 150 -4.47 -4.03 9.55
CA TYR A 150 -5.40 -3.57 8.53
C TYR A 150 -6.64 -2.88 9.09
N ALA A 151 -6.79 -2.75 10.41
CA ALA A 151 -7.83 -1.96 11.04
C ALA A 151 -7.26 -0.65 11.60
N TYR A 152 -8.06 0.41 11.58
CA TYR A 152 -7.71 1.72 12.09
C TYR A 152 -8.82 2.28 12.98
N ARG A 153 -8.48 3.21 13.86
CA ARG A 153 -9.46 3.88 14.72
C ARG A 153 -10.12 5.02 13.96
N GLY A 154 -11.44 5.13 14.04
CA GLY A 154 -12.17 6.30 13.56
C GLY A 154 -11.97 7.52 14.46
N ASP A 155 -12.67 8.61 14.15
CA ASP A 155 -12.59 9.85 14.92
C ASP A 155 -13.13 9.69 16.35
N ASP A 156 -14.09 8.78 16.53
CA ASP A 156 -14.63 8.46 17.84
C ASP A 156 -13.85 7.31 18.54
N LYS A 157 -14.02 7.21 19.87
CA LYS A 157 -13.25 6.27 20.67
C LYS A 157 -13.70 4.81 20.54
N TRP A 158 -14.86 4.54 19.99
CA TRP A 158 -15.53 3.24 20.04
C TRP A 158 -15.62 2.57 18.68
N THR A 159 -15.58 3.36 17.60
CA THR A 159 -15.65 2.89 16.22
C THR A 159 -14.25 2.77 15.64
N CYS A 160 -13.98 1.60 15.09
CA CYS A 160 -12.83 1.31 14.28
C CYS A 160 -13.33 0.96 12.87
N HIS A 161 -12.44 1.00 11.89
CA HIS A 161 -12.73 0.68 10.52
C HIS A 161 -11.69 -0.31 10.00
N ILE A 162 -12.08 -1.15 9.04
CA ILE A 162 -11.12 -1.93 8.28
C ILE A 162 -10.64 -1.13 7.06
N GLY A 163 -9.33 -1.14 6.84
CA GLY A 163 -8.64 -0.48 5.74
C GLY A 163 -8.65 -1.29 4.44
N ILE A 164 -9.71 -2.05 4.21
CA ILE A 164 -9.99 -2.78 2.97
C ILE A 164 -11.31 -2.23 2.45
N THR A 165 -11.33 -1.59 1.28
CA THR A 165 -12.51 -0.84 0.80
C THR A 165 -12.79 -1.18 -0.67
N PRO A 166 -14.07 -1.18 -1.11
CA PRO A 166 -14.41 -1.47 -2.49
C PRO A 166 -13.81 -0.44 -3.46
N PHE A 167 -13.33 -0.93 -4.60
CA PHE A 167 -12.89 -0.13 -5.73
C PHE A 167 -13.90 -0.24 -6.88
N MET A 168 -14.02 0.82 -7.69
CA MET A 168 -14.91 0.84 -8.86
C MET A 168 -14.45 -0.13 -9.96
N ASP A 169 -13.13 -0.37 -10.08
CA ASP A 169 -12.61 -1.39 -10.98
C ASP A 169 -12.63 -2.76 -10.29
N ASN A 170 -13.48 -3.65 -10.80
CA ASN A 170 -13.64 -5.00 -10.28
C ASN A 170 -12.61 -6.00 -10.84
N SER A 171 -11.67 -5.57 -11.67
CA SER A 171 -10.70 -6.44 -12.35
C SER A 171 -9.33 -6.52 -11.66
N MET A 172 -9.08 -5.68 -10.65
CA MET A 172 -7.77 -5.57 -10.02
C MET A 172 -7.85 -5.19 -8.53
N TRP A 173 -6.72 -5.39 -7.85
CA TRP A 173 -6.47 -4.89 -6.50
C TRP A 173 -5.49 -3.72 -6.53
N ILE A 174 -5.58 -2.84 -5.54
CA ILE A 174 -4.58 -1.83 -5.24
C ILE A 174 -4.11 -2.03 -3.80
N LEU A 175 -2.82 -2.30 -3.60
CA LEU A 175 -2.20 -2.43 -2.29
C LEU A 175 -1.52 -1.11 -1.94
N GLY A 176 -2.23 -0.31 -1.16
CA GLY A 176 -1.77 0.99 -0.67
C GLY A 176 -1.05 0.93 0.69
N ASP A 177 -1.09 2.05 1.41
CA ASP A 177 -0.34 2.25 2.67
C ASP A 177 -0.62 1.16 3.70
N VAL A 178 -1.88 0.73 3.88
CA VAL A 178 -2.24 -0.38 4.78
C VAL A 178 -1.40 -1.65 4.53
N PHE A 179 -1.07 -1.96 3.28
CA PHE A 179 -0.18 -3.07 2.97
C PHE A 179 1.29 -2.68 3.10
N MET A 180 1.69 -1.54 2.53
CA MET A 180 3.08 -1.09 2.43
C MET A 180 3.73 -0.70 3.76
N LEU A 181 2.94 -0.29 4.77
CA LEU A 181 3.40 -0.06 6.14
C LEU A 181 3.91 -1.35 6.81
N ASN A 182 3.42 -2.50 6.36
CA ASN A 182 3.72 -3.79 6.96
C ASN A 182 4.84 -4.55 6.21
N PHE A 183 5.09 -4.19 4.96
CA PHE A 183 6.04 -4.90 4.09
C PHE A 183 6.88 -3.93 3.26
N LEU A 184 8.21 -4.10 3.32
CA LEU A 184 9.14 -3.36 2.48
C LEU A 184 8.77 -3.56 1.00
N SER A 185 8.52 -2.46 0.33
CA SER A 185 8.14 -2.44 -1.08
C SER A 185 9.33 -1.99 -1.91
N VAL A 186 9.84 -2.88 -2.75
CA VAL A 186 10.95 -2.61 -3.68
C VAL A 186 10.39 -2.62 -5.09
N PHE A 187 10.51 -1.49 -5.76
CA PHE A 187 10.03 -1.25 -7.12
C PHE A 187 11.24 -1.29 -8.05
N SER A 188 11.29 -2.27 -8.96
CA SER A 188 12.41 -2.45 -9.88
C SER A 188 11.92 -2.82 -11.27
N LEU A 189 12.51 -2.21 -12.30
CA LEU A 189 12.28 -2.54 -13.71
C LEU A 189 13.26 -3.60 -14.24
N GLU A 190 14.20 -4.04 -13.39
CA GLU A 190 15.17 -5.10 -13.67
C GLU A 190 14.86 -6.32 -12.79
N ASP A 191 15.28 -7.52 -13.18
CA ASP A 191 15.16 -8.71 -12.33
C ASP A 191 16.00 -8.47 -11.06
N PRO A 192 15.39 -8.38 -9.86
CA PRO A 192 16.11 -7.92 -8.70
C PRO A 192 17.01 -9.04 -8.19
N THR A 193 18.32 -8.94 -8.41
CA THR A 193 19.24 -9.35 -7.35
C THR A 193 18.89 -8.48 -6.15
N THR A 194 18.29 -9.10 -5.12
CA THR A 194 17.98 -8.43 -3.86
C THR A 194 19.26 -7.72 -3.41
N PRO A 195 19.25 -6.38 -3.24
CA PRO A 195 20.45 -5.69 -2.79
C PRO A 195 20.92 -6.36 -1.50
N ALA A 196 22.19 -6.79 -1.46
CA ALA A 196 22.76 -7.47 -0.30
C ALA A 196 22.63 -6.62 0.99
N ASP A 197 22.48 -5.30 0.80
CA ASP A 197 22.38 -4.29 1.84
C ASP A 197 20.95 -3.77 2.06
N ALA A 198 19.91 -4.43 1.53
CA ALA A 198 18.52 -4.19 1.92
C ALA A 198 18.25 -4.76 3.34
N VAL A 199 19.12 -4.42 4.28
CA VAL A 199 19.01 -4.75 5.69
C VAL A 199 18.07 -3.73 6.30
N ARG A 200 16.94 -4.23 6.80
CA ARG A 200 16.08 -3.52 7.76
C ARG A 200 16.96 -2.79 8.77
N PRO A 201 16.90 -1.44 8.90
CA PRO A 201 17.49 -0.79 10.05
C PRO A 201 17.01 -1.52 11.31
N ALA A 202 17.95 -2.01 12.13
CA ALA A 202 17.62 -2.80 13.30
C ALA A 202 16.61 -2.01 14.14
N VAL A 203 15.38 -2.53 14.21
CA VAL A 203 14.25 -2.13 15.05
C VAL A 203 14.51 -0.85 15.86
N LEU A 204 14.00 0.29 15.38
CA LEU A 204 13.77 1.40 16.30
C LEU A 204 12.77 0.93 17.37
N PRO A 205 13.01 1.23 18.66
CA PRO A 205 12.18 0.70 19.75
C PRO A 205 10.70 0.97 19.47
N ARG A 206 9.90 -0.09 19.42
CA ARG A 206 8.44 0.05 19.53
C ARG A 206 8.15 0.49 20.95
N ASP A 207 7.94 1.78 21.15
CA ASP A 207 7.34 2.25 22.39
C ASP A 207 5.98 1.58 22.55
N ASN A 208 5.81 0.89 23.67
CA ASN A 208 4.57 0.22 24.05
C ASN A 208 3.48 1.26 24.32
N GLY A 209 2.79 1.72 23.29
CA GLY A 209 1.62 2.58 23.37
C GLY A 209 0.55 2.13 22.37
N PRO A 210 -0.74 2.40 22.62
CA PRO A 210 -1.80 2.02 21.71
C PRO A 210 -1.60 2.78 20.41
N SER A 211 -1.17 2.07 19.36
CA SER A 211 -1.00 2.58 18.00
C SER A 211 -2.37 2.93 17.43
N GLN A 212 -2.81 4.13 17.76
CA GLN A 212 -3.73 4.91 16.93
C GLN A 212 -3.08 4.97 15.55
N VAL A 213 -3.73 4.40 14.53
CA VAL A 213 -3.35 4.64 13.14
C VAL A 213 -3.52 6.13 12.89
N ARG A 214 -2.45 6.89 13.09
CA ARG A 214 -2.36 8.26 12.64
C ARG A 214 -2.00 8.19 11.17
N HIS A 215 -2.78 8.86 10.34
CA HIS A 215 -2.47 9.07 8.93
C HIS A 215 -1.10 9.75 8.84
N CYS A 216 -0.04 8.96 8.65
CA CYS A 216 1.30 9.48 8.49
C CYS A 216 1.43 10.02 7.07
N LYS A 217 1.42 11.34 6.98
CA LYS A 217 1.64 12.08 5.74
C LYS A 217 3.11 11.98 5.37
N LEU A 218 3.39 11.50 4.16
CA LEU A 218 4.70 11.60 3.55
C LEU A 218 5.06 13.09 3.43
N SER A 219 5.97 13.57 4.28
CA SER A 219 6.52 14.92 4.19
C SER A 219 7.89 14.81 3.51
N LEU A 220 7.94 15.18 2.23
CA LEU A 220 9.19 15.46 1.54
C LEU A 220 9.65 16.85 1.98
N GLN A 221 10.61 16.92 2.88
CA GLN A 221 11.43 18.12 2.97
C GLN A 221 12.46 18.06 1.83
N LEU A 222 12.34 19.03 0.91
CA LEU A 222 13.29 19.30 -0.17
C LEU A 222 14.63 19.76 0.37
#